data_AF-A0A932L8J4-F1
#
_entry.id   AF-A0A932L8J4-F1
#
_cell.length_a   1.000
_cell.length_b   1.000
_cell.length_c   1.000
_cell.angle_alpha   90.00
_cell.angle_beta   90.00
_cell.angle_gamma   90.00
#
_symmetry.space_group_name_H-M   'P 1'
#
loop_
_entity.id
_entity.type
_entity.pdbx_description
1 polymer ?
#
loop_
_entity_poly.entity_id
_entity_poly.type
_entity_poly.pdbx_seq_one_letter_code
_entity_poly.pdbx_strand_id
1 'polypeptide(L)'
;MPHDAALRPDIFAPDREMIVTAHKRVRTDGGRVVQVHELPSGSKVGAPLGSSASWAVFQGDTVCVVNLNSIFFKNPIGGQTAAQPIRSHASTGFRDVQIRNNEIITEELDGTTRTWESDGTLKASSDQTLLGRGKRQ
;
A
#
# COMPACT_ATOMS: atom_id res chain seq x y z
N MET A 1 -19.94 25.73 -13.57
CA MET A 1 -18.54 25.70 -13.09
C MET A 1 -18.28 24.30 -12.57
N PRO A 2 -17.58 23.39 -13.29
CA PRO A 2 -17.21 22.12 -12.69
C PRO A 2 -16.16 22.41 -11.63
N HIS A 3 -16.39 21.94 -10.41
CA HIS A 3 -15.42 21.97 -9.33
C HIS A 3 -14.20 21.14 -9.76
N ASP A 4 -13.09 21.82 -10.07
CA ASP A 4 -11.77 21.21 -10.15
C ASP A 4 -11.44 20.64 -8.77
N ALA A 5 -11.68 19.34 -8.61
CA ALA A 5 -11.41 18.62 -7.38
C ALA A 5 -9.90 18.63 -7.16
N ALA A 6 -9.47 19.41 -6.18
CA ALA A 6 -8.08 19.58 -5.75
C ALA A 6 -7.29 18.26 -5.87
N LEU A 7 -6.40 18.22 -6.86
CA LEU A 7 -5.36 17.22 -6.96
C LEU A 7 -4.46 17.41 -5.73
N ARG A 8 -4.58 16.53 -4.73
CA ARG A 8 -3.51 16.31 -3.76
C ARG A 8 -2.71 15.12 -4.26
N PRO A 9 -1.72 15.31 -5.14
CA PRO A 9 -0.76 14.25 -5.39
C PRO A 9 0.01 14.07 -4.07
N ASP A 10 -0.20 12.95 -3.40
CA ASP A 10 0.72 12.51 -2.35
C ASP A 10 1.98 12.05 -3.09
N ILE A 11 2.99 12.92 -3.15
CA ILE A 11 4.25 12.75 -3.89
C ILE A 11 5.28 12.15 -2.93
N PHE A 12 5.79 10.95 -3.23
CA PHE A 12 6.87 10.37 -2.43
C PHE A 12 7.85 9.58 -3.31
N ALA A 13 9.11 10.03 -3.34
CA ALA A 13 10.34 9.23 -3.57
C ALA A 13 11.57 10.15 -3.64
N PRO A 14 12.52 10.10 -2.69
CA PRO A 14 13.78 10.85 -2.81
C PRO A 14 14.99 10.01 -3.28
N ASP A 15 14.86 8.70 -3.51
CA ASP A 15 16.02 7.80 -3.65
C ASP A 15 16.22 7.19 -5.06
N ARG A 16 15.32 7.46 -6.00
CA ARG A 16 15.43 7.00 -7.39
C ARG A 16 15.02 8.11 -8.34
N GLU A 17 15.49 8.04 -9.58
CA GLU A 17 15.05 8.88 -10.69
C GLU A 17 13.58 8.60 -11.06
N MET A 18 12.71 8.33 -10.10
CA MET A 18 11.31 8.01 -10.26
C MET A 18 10.48 8.56 -9.09
N ILE A 19 9.22 8.87 -9.38
CA ILE A 19 8.21 9.23 -8.38
C ILE A 19 6.97 8.36 -8.57
N VAL A 20 6.28 8.05 -7.47
CA VAL A 20 4.95 7.43 -7.51
C VAL A 20 3.90 8.49 -7.18
N THR A 21 2.83 8.53 -7.97
CA THR A 21 1.69 9.40 -7.71
C THR A 21 0.40 8.60 -7.67
N ALA A 22 -0.45 8.92 -6.71
CA ALA A 22 -1.81 8.40 -6.61
C ALA A 22 -2.79 9.52 -6.97
N HIS A 23 -3.40 9.46 -8.15
CA HIS A 23 -4.33 10.49 -8.62
C HIS A 23 -5.77 9.98 -8.58
N LYS A 24 -6.70 10.79 -8.08
CA LYS A 24 -8.13 10.46 -8.11
C LYS A 24 -8.57 10.35 -9.56
N ARG A 25 -9.12 9.21 -9.97
CA ARG A 25 -9.72 9.10 -11.29
C ARG A 25 -11.04 9.87 -11.25
N VAL A 26 -11.30 10.72 -12.25
CA VAL A 26 -12.62 11.32 -12.46
C VAL A 26 -13.54 10.24 -13.06
N ARG A 27 -13.85 9.21 -12.27
CA ARG A 27 -14.94 8.27 -12.51
C ARG A 27 -15.61 7.96 -11.17
N THR A 28 -16.87 7.55 -11.28
CA THR A 28 -17.90 7.48 -10.23
C THR A 28 -17.57 6.58 -9.03
N ASP A 29 -16.47 5.84 -9.06
CA ASP A 29 -16.05 4.88 -8.02
C ASP A 29 -15.13 5.49 -6.94
N GLY A 30 -14.67 6.75 -7.12
CA GLY A 30 -13.88 7.47 -6.12
C GLY A 30 -12.45 6.96 -5.92
N GLY A 31 -12.02 5.96 -6.68
CA GLY A 31 -10.71 5.32 -6.54
C GLY A 31 -9.56 6.17 -7.09
N ARG A 32 -8.36 6.03 -6.51
CA ARG A 32 -7.13 6.57 -7.09
C ARG A 32 -6.46 5.56 -8.02
N VAL A 33 -5.82 6.07 -9.05
CA VAL A 33 -4.94 5.32 -9.94
C VAL A 33 -3.51 5.63 -9.54
N VAL A 34 -2.71 4.58 -9.37
CA VAL A 34 -1.29 4.71 -9.01
C VAL A 34 -0.45 4.65 -10.28
N GLN A 35 0.41 5.65 -10.49
CA GLN A 35 1.27 5.76 -11.66
C GLN A 35 2.69 6.10 -11.24
N VAL A 36 3.67 5.44 -11.87
CA VAL A 36 5.09 5.75 -11.73
C VAL A 36 5.51 6.68 -12.86
N HIS A 37 6.35 7.66 -12.53
CA HIS A 37 6.94 8.59 -13.48
C HIS A 37 8.45 8.62 -13.29
N GLU A 38 9.18 8.74 -14.39
CA GLU A 38 10.63 8.95 -14.40
C GLU A 38 10.96 10.42 -14.16
N LEU A 39 12.06 10.69 -13.48
CA LEU A 39 12.65 12.01 -13.31
C LEU A 39 13.92 12.14 -14.19
N PRO A 40 14.23 13.34 -14.70
CA PRO A 40 13.46 14.58 -14.56
C PRO A 40 12.33 14.69 -15.59
N SER A 41 12.22 13.73 -16.53
CA SER A 41 11.34 13.84 -17.70
C SER A 41 9.86 13.96 -17.35
N GLY A 42 9.45 13.44 -16.19
CA GLY A 42 8.05 13.30 -15.80
C GLY A 42 7.30 12.26 -16.64
N SER A 43 8.02 11.50 -17.47
CA SER A 43 7.41 10.51 -18.38
C SER A 43 6.81 9.36 -17.57
N LYS A 44 5.65 8.88 -18.00
CA LYS A 44 5.03 7.71 -17.37
C LYS A 44 5.88 6.47 -17.60
N VAL A 45 6.13 5.73 -16.54
CA VAL A 45 6.75 4.41 -16.58
C VAL A 45 5.65 3.37 -16.50
N GLY A 46 5.53 2.55 -17.55
CA GLY A 46 4.62 1.42 -17.57
C GLY A 46 3.13 1.75 -17.45
N ALA A 47 2.35 0.69 -17.25
CA ALA A 47 0.92 0.78 -16.99
C ALA A 47 0.64 1.16 -15.52
N PRO A 48 -0.55 1.70 -15.21
CA PRO A 48 -0.93 1.98 -13.82
C PRO A 48 -0.86 0.74 -12.92
N LEU A 49 -0.34 0.91 -11.71
CA LEU A 49 -0.07 -0.18 -10.77
C LEU A 49 -1.32 -0.72 -10.05
N GLY A 50 -2.43 0.01 -10.12
CA GLY A 50 -3.70 -0.39 -9.52
C GLY A 50 -4.80 0.65 -9.68
N SER A 51 -6.03 0.22 -9.42
CA SER A 51 -7.23 1.05 -9.30
C SER A 51 -7.78 0.97 -7.87
N SER A 52 -8.46 2.03 -7.44
CA SER A 52 -9.05 2.14 -6.09
C SER A 52 -8.03 2.10 -4.95
N ALA A 53 -6.83 2.60 -5.21
CA ALA A 53 -5.84 2.82 -4.17
C ALA A 53 -6.24 4.01 -3.28
N SER A 54 -5.93 3.91 -2.00
CA SER A 54 -5.95 5.04 -1.06
C SER A 54 -4.67 5.86 -1.21
N TRP A 55 -3.52 5.20 -1.27
CA TRP A 55 -2.19 5.80 -1.45
C TRP A 55 -1.17 4.75 -1.88
N ALA A 56 0.04 5.18 -2.19
CA ALA A 56 1.14 4.29 -2.56
C ALA A 56 2.50 4.88 -2.15
N VAL A 57 3.48 4.00 -1.95
CA VAL A 57 4.85 4.39 -1.58
C VAL A 57 5.86 3.36 -2.10
N PHE A 58 7.09 3.79 -2.35
CA PHE A 58 8.19 2.86 -2.63
C PHE A 58 8.62 2.13 -1.35
N GLN A 59 8.97 0.86 -1.50
CA GLN A 59 9.58 0.02 -0.48
C GLN A 59 10.61 -0.88 -1.16
N GLY A 60 11.89 -0.51 -1.05
CA GLY A 60 12.95 -1.15 -1.83
C GLY A 60 12.64 -1.07 -3.33
N ASP A 61 12.83 -2.18 -4.06
CA ASP A 61 12.55 -2.29 -5.51
C ASP A 61 11.07 -2.37 -5.89
N THR A 62 10.16 -2.28 -4.92
CA THR A 62 8.72 -2.42 -5.13
C THR A 62 7.97 -1.16 -4.78
N VAL A 63 6.75 -1.04 -5.30
CA VAL A 63 5.77 -0.05 -4.87
C VAL A 63 4.69 -0.78 -4.09
N CYS A 64 4.47 -0.35 -2.86
CA CYS A 64 3.30 -0.74 -2.09
C CYS A 64 2.10 0.10 -2.51
N VAL A 65 1.08 -0.55 -3.05
CA VAL A 65 -0.22 0.04 -3.37
C VAL A 65 -1.21 -0.33 -2.27
N VAL A 66 -1.65 0.66 -1.50
CA VAL A 66 -2.49 0.46 -0.32
C VAL A 66 -3.93 0.80 -0.65
N ASN A 67 -4.82 -0.17 -0.40
CA ASN A 67 -6.27 -0.05 -0.54
C ASN A 67 -6.92 -0.24 0.84
N LEU A 68 -8.25 -0.17 0.92
CA LEU A 68 -8.98 -0.30 2.18
C LEU A 68 -8.65 -1.58 2.98
N ASN A 69 -8.42 -2.71 2.31
CA ASN A 69 -8.26 -4.02 2.95
C ASN A 69 -7.09 -4.84 2.40
N SER A 70 -6.26 -4.25 1.53
CA SER A 70 -5.15 -4.95 0.90
C SER A 70 -3.96 -4.02 0.68
N ILE A 71 -2.76 -4.56 0.82
CA ILE A 71 -1.51 -3.94 0.40
C ILE A 71 -0.93 -4.82 -0.71
N PHE A 72 -0.78 -4.26 -1.91
CA PHE A 72 -0.20 -4.96 -3.05
C PHE A 72 1.25 -4.53 -3.27
N PHE A 73 2.12 -5.50 -3.45
CA PHE A 73 3.52 -5.27 -3.83
C PHE A 73 3.64 -5.31 -5.36
N LYS A 74 4.04 -4.21 -5.97
CA LYS A 74 4.06 -4.05 -7.42
C LYS A 74 5.45 -3.69 -7.91
N ASN A 75 5.87 -4.31 -9.01
CA ASN A 75 7.04 -3.84 -9.75
C ASN A 75 6.71 -2.45 -10.37
N PRO A 76 7.55 -1.42 -10.17
CA PRO A 76 7.26 -0.05 -10.63
C PRO A 76 7.24 0.10 -12.16
N ILE A 77 7.91 -0.77 -12.91
CA ILE A 77 8.05 -0.65 -14.37
C ILE A 77 6.97 -1.43 -15.10
N GLY A 78 6.71 -2.66 -14.66
CA GLY A 78 5.78 -3.55 -15.36
C GLY A 78 4.46 -3.81 -14.63
N GLY A 79 4.30 -3.36 -13.39
CA GLY A 79 3.08 -3.56 -12.60
C GLY A 79 2.80 -5.01 -12.19
N GLN A 80 3.74 -5.93 -12.45
CA GLN A 80 3.62 -7.30 -11.98
C GLN A 80 3.60 -7.34 -10.46
N THR A 81 2.85 -8.29 -9.91
CA THR A 81 2.85 -8.55 -8.48
C THR A 81 4.21 -9.11 -8.06
N ALA A 82 4.88 -8.43 -7.14
CA ALA A 82 6.22 -8.79 -6.68
C ALA A 82 6.21 -9.76 -5.48
N ALA A 83 5.15 -9.75 -4.68
CA ALA A 83 4.97 -10.63 -3.53
C ALA A 83 3.47 -10.85 -3.23
N GLN A 84 3.15 -11.79 -2.34
CA GLN A 84 1.77 -12.04 -1.94
C GLN A 84 1.17 -10.80 -1.27
N PRO A 85 -0.05 -10.35 -1.64
CA PRO A 85 -0.65 -9.19 -1.01
C PRO A 85 -0.95 -9.43 0.47
N ILE A 86 -0.67 -8.45 1.32
CA ILE A 86 -1.20 -8.43 2.68
C ILE A 86 -2.69 -8.15 2.59
N ARG A 87 -3.51 -8.93 3.31
CA ARG A 87 -4.96 -8.75 3.40
C ARG A 87 -5.36 -8.53 4.84
N SER A 88 -6.34 -7.65 5.07
CA SER A 88 -6.97 -7.53 6.39
C SER A 88 -7.59 -8.86 6.80
N HIS A 89 -7.45 -9.20 8.07
CA HIS A 89 -7.92 -10.45 8.64
C HIS A 89 -9.43 -10.53 8.74
N ALA A 90 -10.02 -9.47 9.28
CA ALA A 90 -11.45 -9.28 9.28
C ALA A 90 -11.79 -8.48 8.03
N SER A 91 -12.92 -8.77 7.40
CA SER A 91 -13.50 -8.04 6.25
C SER A 91 -13.83 -6.56 6.56
N THR A 92 -13.28 -6.02 7.65
CA THR A 92 -13.41 -4.66 8.17
C THR A 92 -12.42 -3.71 7.51
N GLY A 93 -11.26 -4.19 7.07
CA GLY A 93 -10.21 -3.37 6.45
C GLY A 93 -9.24 -2.75 7.46
N PHE A 94 -8.27 -2.00 6.94
CA PHE A 94 -7.25 -1.31 7.72
C PHE A 94 -7.79 0.00 8.28
N ARG A 95 -7.55 0.22 9.57
CA ARG A 95 -7.68 1.52 10.22
C ARG A 95 -6.49 2.42 9.87
N ASP A 96 -5.29 1.87 9.97
CA ASP A 96 -4.03 2.55 9.64
C ASP A 96 -3.03 1.58 9.01
N VAL A 97 -2.17 2.11 8.16
CA VAL A 97 -1.07 1.37 7.52
C VAL A 97 0.18 2.24 7.58
N GLN A 98 1.22 1.73 8.22
CA GLN A 98 2.53 2.38 8.29
C GLN A 98 3.54 1.54 7.54
N ILE A 99 4.26 2.17 6.61
CA ILE A 99 5.33 1.54 5.83
C ILE A 99 6.60 2.34 6.10
N ARG A 100 7.59 1.70 6.73
CA ARG A 100 8.87 2.29 7.09
C ARG A 100 9.97 1.30 6.73
N ASN A 101 11.07 1.76 6.15
CA ASN A 101 12.25 0.97 5.75
C ASN A 101 12.29 -0.47 6.30
N ASN A 102 11.93 -1.43 5.45
CA ASN A 102 11.86 -2.89 5.68
C ASN A 102 10.74 -3.46 6.56
N GLU A 103 9.81 -2.64 7.04
CA GLU A 103 8.72 -3.09 7.91
C GLU A 103 7.38 -2.44 7.53
N ILE A 104 6.32 -3.23 7.68
CA ILE A 104 4.95 -2.80 7.47
C ILE A 104 4.18 -3.07 8.75
N ILE A 105 3.43 -2.09 9.23
CA ILE A 105 2.53 -2.24 10.37
C ILE A 105 1.13 -1.94 9.87
N THR A 106 0.21 -2.87 10.11
CA THR A 106 -1.21 -2.71 9.81
C THR A 106 -1.99 -2.72 11.11
N GLU A 107 -2.79 -1.69 11.35
CA GLU A 107 -3.82 -1.68 12.38
C GLU A 107 -5.17 -1.91 11.70
N GLU A 108 -5.91 -2.92 12.14
CA GLU A 108 -7.24 -3.25 11.63
C GLU A 108 -8.33 -2.56 12.45
N LEU A 109 -9.52 -2.40 11.86
CA LEU A 109 -10.63 -1.74 12.56
C LEU A 109 -11.09 -2.48 13.82
N ASP A 110 -10.84 -3.78 13.93
CA ASP A 110 -11.13 -4.60 15.12
C ASP A 110 -10.08 -4.45 16.24
N GLY A 111 -9.05 -3.62 16.02
CA GLY A 111 -7.95 -3.39 16.96
C GLY A 111 -6.78 -4.36 16.81
N THR A 112 -6.85 -5.32 15.89
CA THR A 112 -5.73 -6.21 15.59
C THR A 112 -4.59 -5.41 14.95
N THR A 113 -3.40 -5.50 15.52
CA THR A 113 -2.18 -4.95 14.94
C THR A 113 -1.29 -6.09 14.44
N ARG A 114 -0.79 -5.97 13.21
CA ARG A 114 0.13 -6.94 12.62
C ARG A 114 1.37 -6.23 12.09
N THR A 115 2.51 -6.88 12.29
CA THR A 115 3.80 -6.43 11.79
C THR A 115 4.28 -7.41 10.74
N TRP A 116 4.78 -6.90 9.63
CA TRP A 116 5.19 -7.67 8.46
C TRP A 116 6.58 -7.24 7.99
N GLU A 117 7.31 -8.18 7.41
CA GLU A 117 8.50 -7.87 6.62
C GLU A 117 8.10 -7.13 5.33
N SER A 118 9.07 -6.49 4.67
CA SER A 118 8.83 -5.75 3.42
C SER A 118 8.37 -6.60 2.24
N ASP A 119 8.51 -7.92 2.31
CA ASP A 119 8.00 -8.84 1.30
C ASP A 119 6.57 -9.33 1.59
N GLY A 120 5.94 -8.82 2.66
CA GLY A 120 4.60 -9.21 3.07
C GLY A 120 4.53 -10.43 4.00
N THR A 121 5.67 -10.96 4.45
CA THR A 121 5.71 -12.05 5.43
C THR A 121 5.28 -11.57 6.82
N LEU A 122 4.33 -12.26 7.46
CA LEU A 122 3.87 -11.90 8.82
C LEU A 122 4.96 -12.19 9.86
N LYS A 123 5.34 -11.17 10.64
CA LYS A 123 6.30 -11.29 11.76
C LYS A 123 5.59 -11.54 13.09
N ALA A 124 4.56 -10.75 13.36
CA ALA A 124 3.85 -10.77 14.64
C ALA A 124 2.41 -10.27 14.49
N SER A 125 1.54 -10.71 15.39
CA SER A 125 0.14 -10.28 15.50
C SER A 125 -0.21 -10.05 16.97
N SER A 126 -0.93 -8.96 17.26
CA SER A 126 -1.43 -8.65 18.60
C SER A 126 -2.65 -9.48 19.01
N ASP A 127 -3.18 -10.30 18.10
CA ASP A 127 -4.26 -11.24 18.40
C ASP A 127 -3.80 -12.22 19.49
N GLN A 128 -4.26 -11.98 20.73
CA GLN A 128 -3.92 -12.79 21.90
C GLN A 128 -4.49 -14.22 21.84
N THR A 129 -5.20 -14.60 20.78
CA THR A 129 -5.75 -15.95 20.63
C THR A 129 -4.67 -17.03 20.43
N LEU A 130 -3.42 -16.67 20.12
CA LEU A 130 -2.30 -17.63 19.94
C LEU A 130 -1.34 -17.76 21.15
N LEU A 131 -1.42 -16.88 22.16
CA LEU A 131 -0.53 -16.96 23.34
C LEU A 131 -1.13 -17.79 24.51
N GLY A 132 -2.32 -18.37 24.32
CA GLY A 132 -3.09 -19.07 25.37
C GLY A 132 -3.04 -20.60 25.40
N ARG A 133 -2.14 -21.27 24.66
CA ARG A 133 -1.96 -22.74 24.76
C ARG A 133 -0.52 -23.14 25.09
N GLY A 134 0.11 -22.38 25.98
CA GLY A 134 1.22 -22.88 26.78
C GLY A 134 0.67 -23.78 27.89
N LYS A 135 1.14 -25.03 27.93
CA LYS A 135 0.78 -26.08 28.89
C LYS A 135 0.68 -25.53 30.32
N ARG A 136 -0.48 -25.68 30.97
CA ARG A 136 -0.54 -25.77 32.44
C ARG A 136 -0.08 -27.18 32.81
N GLN A 137 1.13 -27.28 33.36
CA GLN A 137 1.49 -28.36 34.28
C GLN A 137 0.90 -28.07 35.65
#